data_AF-A0A1M4ZPY2-F1
#
_entry.id   AF-A0A1M4ZPY2-F1
#
_cell.length_a   1.000
_cell.length_b   1.000
_cell.length_c   1.000
_cell.angle_alpha   90.00
_cell.angle_beta   90.00
_cell.angle_gamma   90.00
#
_symmetry.space_group_name_H-M   'P 1'
#
loop_
_entity.id
_entity.type
_entity.pdbx_description
1 polymer ?
#
loop_
_entity_poly.entity_id
_entity_poly.type
_entity_poly.pdbx_seq_one_letter_code
_entity_poly.pdbx_strand_id
1 'polypeptide(L)'
;MDTVTCSNCGASRSPKLSATLDRPPCPHCGETALRFSVSIEVSMSFSGQLLAGLVPGNQVRDWKQRWSQLQKDLQSVVSPRTEVMTSESIHGWAQQLFSFFINAYHLQDALIVAASSGDLRGLKRDDIETAITNDPMLALLADLANLDKHCRLTKTRSGDVPVIQRISGVDSAAGNGWLLSVKIEHGTVTLDGLTVAKDAIAAWQEKLSAWGIL
;
A
#
# COMPACT_ATOMS: atom_id res chain seq x y z
N MET A 1 28.55 -29.36 -37.94
CA MET A 1 29.66 -30.26 -38.29
C MET A 1 30.00 -29.98 -39.74
N ASP A 2 31.21 -29.49 -40.00
CA ASP A 2 31.61 -29.13 -41.35
C ASP A 2 31.79 -30.41 -42.16
N THR A 3 30.97 -30.56 -43.19
CA THR A 3 31.08 -31.69 -44.12
C THR A 3 31.94 -31.26 -45.30
N VAL A 4 32.91 -32.11 -45.61
CA VAL A 4 33.81 -31.93 -46.75
C VAL A 4 33.51 -33.03 -47.75
N THR A 5 33.15 -32.65 -48.97
CA THR A 5 32.81 -33.61 -50.02
C THR A 5 33.61 -33.32 -51.29
N CYS A 6 33.76 -34.33 -52.15
CA CYS A 6 34.32 -34.12 -53.48
C CYS A 6 33.35 -33.29 -54.32
N SER A 7 33.84 -32.22 -54.96
CA SER A 7 32.99 -31.31 -55.73
C SER A 7 32.29 -31.96 -56.93
N ASN A 8 32.89 -33.01 -57.50
CA ASN A 8 32.35 -33.66 -58.69
C ASN A 8 31.36 -34.79 -58.35
N CYS A 9 31.77 -35.77 -57.54
CA CYS A 9 30.93 -36.95 -57.26
C CYS A 9 30.18 -36.89 -55.91
N GLY A 10 30.40 -35.86 -55.09
CA GLY A 10 29.72 -35.71 -53.78
C GLY A 10 30.19 -36.68 -52.69
N ALA A 11 31.15 -37.58 -52.99
CA ALA A 11 31.68 -38.52 -52.01
C ALA A 11 32.27 -37.79 -50.78
N SER A 12 31.96 -38.30 -49.58
CA SER A 12 32.48 -37.77 -48.32
C SER A 12 34.01 -37.86 -48.29
N ARG A 13 34.67 -36.76 -47.90
CA ARG A 13 36.13 -36.66 -47.79
C ARG A 13 36.51 -36.31 -46.36
N SER A 14 37.75 -36.66 -46.00
CA SER A 14 38.28 -36.35 -44.68
C SER A 14 38.28 -34.82 -44.44
N PRO A 15 37.75 -34.34 -43.31
CA PRO A 15 37.75 -32.92 -42.98
C PRO A 15 39.16 -32.30 -42.92
N LYS A 16 40.20 -33.11 -42.63
CA LYS A 16 41.59 -32.64 -42.57
C LYS A 16 42.13 -32.12 -43.91
N LEU A 17 41.50 -32.51 -45.03
CA LEU A 17 41.91 -32.07 -46.38
C LEU A 17 41.55 -30.61 -46.68
N SER A 18 40.69 -29.99 -45.86
CA SER A 18 40.33 -28.58 -46.01
C SER A 18 41.53 -27.65 -45.86
N ALA A 19 42.46 -28.00 -44.96
CA ALA A 19 43.59 -27.17 -44.55
C ALA A 19 44.93 -27.48 -45.26
N THR A 20 44.99 -28.55 -46.06
CA THR A 20 46.20 -28.93 -46.83
C THR A 20 46.17 -28.37 -48.24
N LEU A 21 47.29 -27.80 -48.68
CA LEU A 21 47.53 -27.27 -50.03
C LEU A 21 47.57 -28.39 -51.08
N ASP A 22 48.29 -29.48 -50.79
CA ASP A 22 48.34 -30.64 -51.67
C ASP A 22 47.25 -31.66 -51.29
N ARG A 23 46.24 -31.75 -52.17
CA ARG A 23 45.05 -32.58 -51.94
C ARG A 23 45.11 -33.83 -52.82
N PRO A 24 45.10 -35.04 -52.22
CA PRO A 24 45.09 -36.26 -53.01
C PRO A 24 43.79 -36.38 -53.82
N PRO A 25 43.86 -36.92 -55.04
CA PRO A 25 42.71 -37.07 -55.93
C PRO A 25 41.59 -37.91 -55.29
N CYS A 26 40.35 -37.66 -55.68
CA CYS A 26 39.21 -38.43 -55.19
C CYS A 26 39.33 -39.90 -55.57
N PRO A 27 39.22 -40.84 -54.61
CA PRO A 27 39.35 -42.25 -54.92
C PRO A 27 38.21 -42.77 -55.82
N HIS A 28 37.10 -42.04 -55.92
CA HIS A 28 35.96 -42.42 -56.76
C HIS A 28 35.99 -41.83 -58.17
N CYS A 29 36.55 -40.63 -58.37
CA CYS A 29 36.46 -39.93 -59.66
C CYS A 29 37.71 -39.16 -60.07
N GLY A 30 38.79 -39.19 -59.28
CA GLY A 30 40.06 -38.52 -59.59
C GLY A 30 40.10 -37.01 -59.27
N GLU A 31 38.97 -36.37 -59.02
CA GLU A 31 38.90 -34.91 -58.80
C GLU A 31 39.57 -34.47 -57.48
N THR A 32 40.25 -33.31 -57.49
CA THR A 32 40.93 -32.73 -56.32
C THR A 32 40.14 -31.58 -55.69
N ALA A 33 39.18 -30.99 -56.41
CA ALA A 33 38.30 -29.97 -55.89
C ALA A 33 37.38 -30.50 -54.76
N LEU A 34 37.24 -29.69 -53.70
CA LEU A 34 36.41 -29.99 -52.53
C LEU A 34 35.32 -28.94 -52.36
N ARG A 35 34.13 -29.37 -51.92
CA ARG A 35 33.03 -28.53 -51.49
C ARG A 35 32.92 -28.61 -49.97
N PHE A 36 32.79 -27.45 -49.34
CA PHE A 36 32.62 -27.31 -47.90
C PHE A 36 31.22 -26.78 -47.63
N SER A 37 30.50 -27.42 -46.72
CA SER A 37 29.24 -26.91 -46.20
C SER A 37 29.46 -26.56 -44.74
N VAL A 38 29.49 -25.25 -44.47
CA VAL A 38 29.61 -24.70 -43.12
C VAL A 38 28.23 -24.17 -42.73
N SER A 39 27.71 -24.63 -41.60
CA SER A 39 26.50 -24.10 -41.00
C SER A 39 26.90 -23.17 -39.86
N ILE A 40 26.59 -21.89 -40.01
CA ILE A 40 26.79 -20.89 -38.96
C ILE A 40 25.45 -20.75 -38.23
N GLU A 41 25.41 -21.15 -36.97
CA GLU A 41 24.24 -20.99 -36.12
C GLU A 41 24.45 -19.77 -35.20
N VAL A 42 23.65 -18.73 -35.39
CA VAL A 42 23.65 -17.54 -34.55
C VAL A 42 22.48 -17.67 -33.60
N SER A 43 22.75 -17.92 -32.31
CA SER A 43 21.73 -17.87 -31.27
C SER A 43 21.75 -16.48 -30.61
N MET A 44 20.56 -15.89 -30.48
CA MET A 44 20.38 -14.58 -29.85
C MET A 44 19.28 -14.73 -28.79
N SER A 45 19.64 -14.54 -27.53
CA SER A 45 18.70 -14.61 -26.41
C SER A 45 18.07 -13.23 -26.18
N PHE A 46 16.76 -13.13 -26.40
CA PHE A 46 15.98 -11.94 -26.08
C PHE A 46 15.27 -12.13 -24.73
N SER A 47 15.54 -11.26 -23.76
CA SER A 47 14.76 -11.16 -22.54
C SER A 47 13.94 -9.87 -22.59
N GLY A 48 12.61 -9.99 -22.62
CA GLY A 48 11.69 -8.88 -22.47
C GLY A 48 10.94 -8.99 -21.16
N GLN A 49 10.78 -7.87 -20.45
CA GLN A 49 9.92 -7.78 -19.27
C GLN A 49 8.74 -6.86 -19.59
N LEU A 50 7.52 -7.36 -19.41
CA LEU A 50 6.31 -6.57 -19.54
C LEU A 50 5.85 -6.17 -18.14
N LEU A 51 5.87 -4.88 -17.84
CA LEU A 51 5.30 -4.31 -16.62
C LEU A 51 3.98 -3.64 -16.99
N ALA A 52 2.88 -4.17 -16.45
CA ALA A 52 1.58 -3.54 -16.52
C ALA A 52 1.25 -2.91 -15.16
N GLY A 53 0.89 -1.63 -15.15
CA GLY A 53 0.42 -0.92 -13.96
C GLY A 53 -1.08 -0.70 -14.04
N LEU A 54 -1.81 -1.06 -12.98
CA LEU A 54 -3.20 -0.67 -12.81
C LEU A 54 -3.24 0.64 -12.04
N VAL A 55 -3.91 1.64 -12.61
CA VAL A 55 -4.13 2.94 -11.97
C VAL A 55 -5.63 3.09 -11.71
N PRO A 56 -6.06 3.35 -10.46
CA PRO A 56 -7.47 3.64 -10.18
C PRO A 56 -7.96 4.83 -11.01
N GLY A 57 -9.11 4.67 -11.68
CA GLY A 57 -9.67 5.69 -12.58
C GLY A 57 -10.09 6.99 -11.88
N ASN A 58 -10.31 6.97 -10.57
CA ASN A 58 -10.54 8.15 -9.76
C ASN A 58 -9.51 8.19 -8.63
N GLN A 59 -8.57 9.13 -8.71
CA GLN A 59 -7.57 9.37 -7.66
C GLN A 59 -7.98 10.49 -6.70
N VAL A 60 -9.09 11.20 -6.98
CA VAL A 60 -9.60 12.24 -6.09
C VAL A 60 -10.24 11.56 -4.90
N ARG A 61 -9.57 11.68 -3.76
CA ARG A 61 -10.03 11.12 -2.48
C ARG A 61 -11.07 12.06 -1.85
N ASP A 62 -12.28 12.03 -2.41
CA ASP A 62 -13.44 12.77 -1.91
C ASP A 62 -13.85 12.33 -0.49
N TRP A 63 -14.80 13.05 0.10
CA TRP A 63 -15.24 12.76 1.47
C TRP A 63 -15.89 11.38 1.61
N LYS A 64 -16.57 10.86 0.58
CA LYS A 64 -17.23 9.53 0.60
C LYS A 64 -16.19 8.41 0.63
N GLN A 65 -15.16 8.53 -0.21
CA GLN A 65 -14.05 7.58 -0.21
C GLN A 65 -13.28 7.63 1.11
N ARG A 66 -13.07 8.82 1.68
CA ARG A 66 -12.45 8.95 3.01
C ARG A 66 -13.30 8.32 4.08
N TRP A 67 -14.61 8.59 4.08
CA TRP A 67 -15.54 7.98 5.03
C TRP A 67 -15.54 6.45 4.95
N SER A 68 -15.66 5.90 3.74
CA SER A 68 -15.59 4.44 3.54
C SER A 68 -14.25 3.86 3.99
N GLN A 69 -13.13 4.55 3.72
CA GLN A 69 -11.82 4.11 4.18
C GLN A 69 -11.73 4.16 5.71
N LEU A 70 -12.24 5.20 6.37
CA LEU A 70 -12.25 5.30 7.83
C LEU A 70 -13.04 4.16 8.48
N GLN A 71 -14.15 3.73 7.89
CA GLN A 71 -14.91 2.58 8.39
C GLN A 71 -14.08 1.28 8.29
N LYS A 72 -13.34 1.08 7.20
CA LYS A 72 -12.42 -0.07 7.02
C LYS A 72 -11.23 0.00 7.97
N ASP A 73 -10.64 1.19 8.12
CA ASP A 73 -9.52 1.43 9.01
C ASP A 73 -9.95 1.21 10.47
N LEU A 74 -11.16 1.62 10.85
CA LEU A 74 -11.72 1.33 12.17
C LEU A 74 -11.78 -0.18 12.43
N GLN A 75 -12.36 -0.94 11.48
CA GLN A 75 -12.40 -2.41 11.59
C GLN A 75 -11.00 -2.99 11.74
N SER A 76 -10.03 -2.47 10.99
CA SER A 76 -8.63 -2.86 11.15
C SER A 76 -8.17 -2.57 12.57
N VAL A 77 -8.16 -1.32 13.04
CA VAL A 77 -7.58 -0.94 14.35
C VAL A 77 -8.23 -1.61 15.55
N VAL A 78 -9.53 -1.96 15.49
CA VAL A 78 -10.25 -2.59 16.61
C VAL A 78 -10.22 -4.12 16.61
N SER A 79 -9.70 -4.75 15.55
CA SER A 79 -9.65 -6.21 15.44
C SER A 79 -8.50 -6.80 16.26
N PRO A 80 -8.68 -7.99 16.90
CA PRO A 80 -7.57 -8.73 17.50
C PRO A 80 -6.47 -9.07 16.50
N ARG A 81 -5.24 -9.16 16.99
CA ARG A 81 -4.02 -9.45 16.23
C ARG A 81 -3.56 -10.88 16.49
N THR A 82 -3.31 -11.62 15.41
CA THR A 82 -2.81 -13.00 15.47
C THR A 82 -1.29 -13.08 15.39
N GLU A 83 -0.60 -11.99 15.10
CA GLU A 83 0.86 -11.92 15.15
C GLU A 83 1.40 -11.93 16.59
N VAL A 84 2.68 -12.21 16.74
CA VAL A 84 3.33 -12.26 18.06
C VAL A 84 3.28 -10.89 18.74
N MET A 85 2.84 -10.87 20.00
CA MET A 85 2.81 -9.66 20.82
C MET A 85 4.23 -9.31 21.27
N THR A 86 4.86 -8.37 20.57
CA THR A 86 6.21 -7.85 20.85
C THR A 86 6.14 -6.33 21.04
N SER A 87 7.20 -5.73 21.59
CA SER A 87 7.26 -4.27 21.70
C SER A 87 7.14 -3.58 20.33
N GLU A 88 7.73 -4.17 19.30
CA GLU A 88 7.68 -3.66 17.93
C GLU A 88 6.26 -3.70 17.36
N SER A 89 5.56 -4.83 17.49
CA SER A 89 4.17 -4.93 17.00
C SER A 89 3.24 -4.00 17.77
N ILE A 90 3.40 -3.89 19.09
CA ILE A 90 2.64 -2.92 19.92
C ILE A 90 2.84 -1.48 19.43
N HIS A 91 4.08 -1.06 19.18
CA HIS A 91 4.36 0.30 18.69
C HIS A 91 3.83 0.51 17.26
N GLY A 92 3.99 -0.48 16.38
CA GLY A 92 3.44 -0.43 15.02
C GLY A 92 1.91 -0.22 15.02
N TRP A 93 1.19 -0.96 15.88
CA TRP A 93 -0.26 -0.79 16.00
C TRP A 93 -0.66 0.52 16.69
N ALA A 94 0.13 1.01 17.65
CA ALA A 94 -0.10 2.33 18.22
C ALA A 94 0.04 3.45 17.17
N GLN A 95 1.05 3.38 16.31
CA GLN A 95 1.21 4.31 15.20
C GLN A 95 0.02 4.27 14.22
N GLN A 96 -0.51 3.07 13.95
CA GLN A 96 -1.72 2.94 13.12
C GLN A 96 -2.94 3.58 13.79
N LEU A 97 -3.12 3.43 15.10
CA LEU A 97 -4.20 4.09 15.85
C LEU A 97 -4.07 5.63 15.80
N PHE A 98 -2.86 6.17 15.98
CA PHE A 98 -2.67 7.62 15.91
C PHE A 98 -2.86 8.16 14.49
N SER A 99 -2.39 7.43 13.49
CA SER A 99 -2.66 7.73 12.07
C SER A 99 -4.16 7.70 11.77
N PHE A 100 -4.90 6.78 12.39
CA PHE A 100 -6.35 6.73 12.29
C PHE A 100 -7.01 7.99 12.88
N PHE A 101 -6.59 8.46 14.07
CA PHE A 101 -7.12 9.70 14.64
C PHE A 101 -6.90 10.90 13.72
N ILE A 102 -5.70 11.02 13.15
CA ILE A 102 -5.37 12.06 12.18
C ILE A 102 -6.29 11.99 10.96
N ASN A 103 -6.43 10.80 10.36
CA ASN A 103 -7.27 10.61 9.19
C ASN A 103 -8.75 10.90 9.48
N ALA A 104 -9.24 10.49 10.65
CA ALA A 104 -10.62 10.71 11.07
C ALA A 104 -10.91 12.20 11.32
N TYR A 105 -9.96 12.94 11.91
CA TYR A 105 -10.07 14.39 12.05
C TYR A 105 -10.06 15.09 10.69
N HIS A 106 -9.19 14.68 9.76
CA HIS A 106 -9.11 15.24 8.41
C HIS A 106 -10.30 14.92 7.50
N LEU A 107 -11.29 14.15 7.96
CA LEU A 107 -12.58 14.06 7.27
C LEU A 107 -13.24 15.44 7.12
N GLN A 108 -13.07 16.32 8.12
CA GLN A 108 -13.59 17.69 8.09
C GLN A 108 -13.14 18.46 6.84
N ASP A 109 -11.87 18.31 6.46
CA ASP A 109 -11.28 19.11 5.37
C ASP A 109 -11.92 18.71 4.04
N ALA A 110 -12.16 17.41 3.85
CA ALA A 110 -12.84 16.89 2.67
C ALA A 110 -14.32 17.31 2.63
N LEU A 111 -15.00 17.36 3.78
CA LEU A 111 -16.36 17.87 3.88
C LEU A 111 -16.43 19.36 3.57
N ILE A 112 -15.47 20.16 4.06
CA ILE A 112 -15.39 21.61 3.78
C ILE A 112 -15.17 21.86 2.28
N VAL A 113 -14.30 21.09 1.64
CA VAL A 113 -14.09 21.16 0.18
C VAL A 113 -15.37 20.82 -0.57
N ALA A 114 -16.06 19.75 -0.20
CA ALA A 114 -17.32 19.32 -0.83
C ALA A 114 -18.50 20.28 -0.58
N ALA A 115 -18.55 20.92 0.59
CA ALA A 115 -19.49 21.99 0.88
C ALA A 115 -19.22 23.21 -0.02
N SER A 116 -17.94 23.56 -0.18
CA SER A 116 -17.50 24.74 -0.96
C SER A 116 -17.64 24.55 -2.47
N SER A 117 -17.55 23.31 -2.97
CA SER A 117 -17.83 22.96 -4.38
C SER A 117 -19.32 22.89 -4.71
N GLY A 118 -20.19 22.92 -3.69
CA GLY A 118 -21.64 22.78 -3.85
C GLY A 118 -22.14 21.33 -3.91
N ASP A 119 -21.28 20.34 -3.69
CA ASP A 119 -21.65 18.92 -3.65
C ASP A 119 -22.54 18.59 -2.45
N LEU A 120 -22.36 19.32 -1.34
CA LEU A 120 -23.16 19.19 -0.11
C LEU A 120 -24.06 20.41 0.06
N ARG A 121 -25.12 20.49 -0.75
CA ARG A 121 -26.04 21.65 -0.76
C ARG A 121 -26.57 21.97 0.64
N GLY A 122 -26.39 23.22 1.05
CA GLY A 122 -26.89 23.73 2.33
C GLY A 122 -25.94 23.57 3.50
N LEU A 123 -24.92 22.70 3.38
CA LEU A 123 -23.88 22.57 4.39
C LEU A 123 -22.81 23.65 4.18
N LYS A 124 -22.41 24.35 5.24
CA LYS A 124 -21.34 25.35 5.21
C LYS A 124 -20.15 24.89 6.04
N ARG A 125 -19.00 25.52 5.81
CA ARG A 125 -17.79 25.33 6.62
C ARG A 125 -18.08 25.47 8.11
N ASP A 126 -18.83 26.51 8.49
CA ASP A 126 -19.10 26.82 9.89
C ASP A 126 -19.94 25.73 10.57
N ASP A 127 -20.83 25.06 9.84
CA ASP A 127 -21.63 23.95 10.38
C ASP A 127 -20.73 22.76 10.77
N ILE A 128 -19.71 22.48 9.95
CA ILE A 128 -18.74 21.38 10.18
C ILE A 128 -17.84 21.71 11.38
N GLU A 129 -17.27 22.92 11.41
CA GLU A 129 -16.41 23.37 12.52
C GLU A 129 -17.19 23.46 13.84
N THR A 130 -18.46 23.90 13.77
CA THR A 130 -19.36 23.94 14.93
C THR A 130 -19.67 22.54 15.43
N ALA A 131 -19.92 21.57 14.54
CA ALA A 131 -20.16 20.19 14.94
C ALA A 131 -18.96 19.58 15.66
N ILE A 132 -17.74 19.85 15.21
CA ILE A 132 -16.51 19.38 15.88
C ILE A 132 -16.32 20.05 17.23
N THR A 133 -16.63 21.35 17.33
CA THR A 133 -16.45 22.11 18.57
C THR A 133 -17.49 21.74 19.63
N ASN A 134 -18.73 21.48 19.23
CA ASN A 134 -19.84 21.22 20.16
C ASN A 134 -19.99 19.74 20.51
N ASP A 135 -19.37 18.83 19.77
CA ASP A 135 -19.37 17.40 20.07
C ASP A 135 -18.09 17.03 20.86
N PRO A 136 -18.20 16.62 22.14
CA PRO A 136 -17.02 16.35 22.96
C PRO A 136 -16.07 15.30 22.37
N MET A 137 -16.61 14.30 21.66
CA MET A 137 -15.80 13.24 21.09
C MET A 137 -15.06 13.72 19.84
N LEU A 138 -15.71 14.49 18.96
CA LEU A 138 -15.03 15.10 17.82
C LEU A 138 -14.01 16.16 18.24
N ALA A 139 -14.30 16.91 19.31
CA ALA A 139 -13.35 17.84 19.91
C ALA A 139 -12.11 17.12 20.46
N LEU A 140 -12.30 16.00 21.16
CA LEU A 140 -11.19 15.16 21.65
C LEU A 140 -10.39 14.56 20.50
N LEU A 141 -11.07 14.06 19.45
CA LEU A 141 -10.41 13.57 18.24
C LEU A 141 -9.52 14.64 17.61
N ALA A 142 -10.00 15.87 17.52
CA ALA A 142 -9.23 17.00 17.00
C ALA A 142 -7.98 17.26 17.84
N ASP A 143 -8.10 17.24 19.16
CA ASP A 143 -6.97 17.45 20.06
C ASP A 143 -5.94 16.31 19.97
N LEU A 144 -6.37 15.05 19.87
CA LEU A 144 -5.49 13.89 19.66
C LEU A 144 -4.73 13.99 18.33
N ALA A 145 -5.43 14.31 17.23
CA ALA A 145 -4.80 14.47 15.93
C ALA A 145 -3.79 15.63 15.91
N ASN A 146 -4.14 16.76 16.51
CA ASN A 146 -3.25 17.92 16.59
C ASN A 146 -2.05 17.67 17.51
N LEU A 147 -2.21 16.90 18.59
CA LEU A 147 -1.12 16.53 19.49
C LEU A 147 -0.08 15.67 18.75
N ASP A 148 -0.50 14.66 18.00
CA ASP A 148 0.42 13.83 17.21
C ASP A 148 1.13 14.65 16.12
N LYS A 149 0.38 15.52 15.42
CA LYS A 149 0.92 16.37 14.36
C LYS A 149 1.90 17.44 14.85
N HIS A 150 1.65 18.04 16.02
CA HIS A 150 2.39 19.20 16.51
C HIS A 150 3.27 18.92 17.72
N CYS A 151 3.26 17.69 18.25
CA CYS A 151 3.91 17.24 19.48
C CYS A 151 3.46 17.97 20.77
N ARG A 152 2.68 19.04 20.66
CA ARG A 152 2.16 19.85 21.77
C ARG A 152 0.92 20.63 21.32
N LEU A 153 -0.06 20.75 22.22
CA LEU A 153 -1.22 21.63 22.03
C LEU A 153 -1.00 22.99 22.72
N THR A 154 -1.28 24.07 21.99
CA THR A 154 -1.34 25.44 22.53
C THR A 154 -2.78 25.87 22.81
N LYS A 155 -3.75 25.17 22.24
CA LYS A 155 -5.19 25.33 22.41
C LYS A 155 -5.84 23.96 22.34
N THR A 156 -6.84 23.73 23.17
CA THR A 156 -7.66 22.52 23.19
C THR A 156 -9.07 22.86 22.70
N ARG A 157 -9.68 21.98 21.91
CA ARG A 157 -11.10 22.05 21.57
C ARG A 157 -11.96 21.36 22.62
N SER A 158 -11.45 20.29 23.20
CA SER A 158 -12.16 19.42 24.16
C SER A 158 -12.09 19.90 25.62
N GLY A 159 -11.43 21.03 25.88
CA GLY A 159 -11.24 21.60 27.22
C GLY A 159 -9.92 21.18 27.86
N ASP A 160 -9.58 19.89 27.83
CA ASP A 160 -8.37 19.35 28.45
C ASP A 160 -7.36 18.82 27.42
N VAL A 161 -6.06 18.88 27.74
CA VAL A 161 -5.00 18.31 26.89
C VAL A 161 -4.97 16.80 27.09
N PRO A 162 -5.23 15.97 26.06
CA PRO A 162 -5.13 14.54 26.21
C PRO A 162 -3.66 14.11 26.44
N VAL A 163 -3.44 13.16 27.34
CA VAL A 163 -2.11 12.60 27.65
C VAL A 163 -2.10 11.10 27.40
N ILE A 164 -1.21 10.64 26.53
CA ILE A 164 -0.98 9.21 26.29
C ILE A 164 -0.14 8.65 27.44
N GLN A 165 -0.77 7.89 28.33
CA GLN A 165 -0.15 7.36 29.55
C GLN A 165 0.64 6.07 29.28
N ARG A 166 -0.06 5.03 28.81
CA ARG A 166 0.50 3.68 28.64
C ARG A 166 0.02 3.07 27.34
N ILE A 167 0.97 2.52 26.60
CA ILE A 167 0.75 1.73 25.38
C ILE A 167 1.16 0.29 25.72
N SER A 168 0.29 -0.67 25.44
CA SER A 168 0.51 -2.09 25.73
C SER A 168 -0.33 -2.97 24.82
N GLY A 169 0.01 -4.25 24.71
CA GLY A 169 -0.86 -5.28 24.17
C GLY A 169 -1.55 -6.03 25.31
N VAL A 170 -2.80 -6.45 25.09
CA VAL A 170 -3.59 -7.26 26.04
C VAL A 170 -4.20 -8.45 25.31
N ASP A 171 -4.19 -9.63 25.92
CA ASP A 171 -4.82 -10.80 25.31
C ASP A 171 -6.31 -10.54 25.05
N SER A 172 -6.78 -10.98 23.88
CA SER A 172 -8.19 -10.88 23.52
C SER A 172 -9.00 -11.85 24.36
N ALA A 173 -10.07 -11.36 24.99
CA ALA A 173 -11.01 -12.19 25.73
C ALA A 173 -11.67 -13.29 24.85
N ALA A 174 -11.68 -13.11 23.53
CA ALA A 174 -12.19 -14.10 22.57
C ALA A 174 -11.19 -15.25 22.25
N GLY A 175 -9.98 -15.22 22.83
CA GLY A 175 -9.00 -16.31 22.74
C GLY A 175 -8.19 -16.39 21.43
N ASN A 176 -8.38 -15.46 20.48
CA ASN A 176 -7.74 -15.49 19.17
C ASN A 176 -6.85 -14.28 18.90
N GLY A 177 -5.83 -14.09 19.74
CA GLY A 177 -4.84 -13.03 19.59
C GLY A 177 -4.86 -11.97 20.68
N TRP A 178 -4.30 -10.80 20.41
CA TRP A 178 -4.20 -9.69 21.36
C TRP A 178 -4.74 -8.38 20.77
N LEU A 179 -5.08 -7.42 21.62
CA LEU A 179 -5.55 -6.08 21.27
C LEU A 179 -4.58 -5.03 21.77
N LEU A 180 -4.48 -3.93 21.03
CA LEU A 180 -3.79 -2.74 21.51
C LEU A 180 -4.59 -2.11 22.67
N SER A 181 -3.92 -1.77 23.76
CA SER A 181 -4.46 -0.99 24.87
C SER A 181 -3.64 0.31 25.00
N VAL A 182 -4.26 1.43 24.64
CA VAL A 182 -3.72 2.78 24.82
C VAL A 182 -4.58 3.50 25.86
N LYS A 183 -3.98 3.90 26.99
CA LYS A 183 -4.67 4.71 28.00
C LYS A 183 -4.45 6.20 27.72
N ILE A 184 -5.56 6.92 27.58
CA ILE A 184 -5.59 8.35 27.28
C ILE A 184 -6.21 9.05 28.48
N GLU A 185 -5.44 9.84 29.20
CA GLU A 185 -5.99 10.75 30.21
C GLU A 185 -6.55 12.00 29.54
N HIS A 186 -7.75 12.39 29.94
CA HIS A 186 -8.43 13.59 29.48
C HIS A 186 -9.20 14.20 30.65
N GLY A 187 -8.71 15.32 31.18
CA GLY A 187 -9.23 15.88 32.44
C GLY A 187 -9.07 14.90 33.60
N THR A 188 -10.20 14.50 34.21
CA THR A 188 -10.23 13.55 35.33
C THR A 188 -10.54 12.11 34.92
N VAL A 189 -10.74 11.85 33.62
CA VAL A 189 -11.09 10.53 33.10
C VAL A 189 -9.93 9.88 32.36
N THR A 190 -9.85 8.55 32.45
CA THR A 190 -8.94 7.74 31.64
C THR A 190 -9.75 6.93 30.63
N LEU A 191 -9.52 7.20 29.36
CA LEU A 191 -10.19 6.58 28.24
C LEU A 191 -9.32 5.48 27.62
N ASP A 192 -9.97 4.53 26.95
CA ASP A 192 -9.31 3.54 26.13
C ASP A 192 -9.25 4.01 24.67
N GLY A 193 -8.07 4.02 24.07
CA GLY A 193 -7.85 4.54 22.72
C GLY A 193 -8.66 3.81 21.63
N LEU A 194 -8.93 2.50 21.78
CA LEU A 194 -9.78 1.79 20.82
C LEU A 194 -11.26 2.17 20.99
N THR A 195 -11.69 2.47 22.21
CA THR A 195 -13.03 3.01 22.46
C THR A 195 -13.17 4.40 21.88
N VAL A 196 -12.20 5.29 22.10
CA VAL A 196 -12.18 6.64 21.49
C VAL A 196 -12.27 6.57 19.98
N ALA A 197 -11.57 5.62 19.33
CA ALA A 197 -11.65 5.42 17.88
C ALA A 197 -13.07 5.04 17.41
N LYS A 198 -13.75 4.13 18.14
CA LYS A 198 -15.13 3.73 17.83
C LYS A 198 -16.10 4.89 18.01
N ASP A 199 -15.99 5.58 19.14
CA ASP A 199 -16.90 6.68 19.49
C ASP A 199 -16.72 7.87 18.53
N ALA A 200 -15.50 8.15 18.08
CA ALA A 200 -15.23 9.17 17.07
C ALA A 200 -15.92 8.89 15.73
N ILE A 201 -15.94 7.63 15.28
CA ILE A 201 -16.66 7.24 14.06
C ILE A 201 -18.17 7.27 14.29
N ALA A 202 -18.66 6.86 15.47
CA ALA A 202 -20.07 6.99 15.81
C ALA A 202 -20.53 8.46 15.79
N ALA A 203 -19.74 9.36 16.38
CA ALA A 203 -20.00 10.80 16.40
C ALA A 203 -20.01 11.38 14.98
N TRP A 204 -19.02 11.03 14.14
CA TRP A 204 -19.05 11.42 12.73
C TRP A 204 -20.29 10.88 12.00
N GLN A 205 -20.61 9.61 12.18
CA GLN A 205 -21.78 9.00 11.54
C GLN A 205 -23.07 9.72 11.93
N GLU A 206 -23.24 10.07 13.20
CA GLU A 206 -24.36 10.86 13.69
C GLU A 206 -24.45 12.21 12.95
N LYS A 207 -23.36 12.98 12.86
CA LYS A 207 -23.38 14.29 12.19
C LYS A 207 -23.67 14.17 10.70
N LEU A 208 -23.01 13.22 10.02
CA LEU A 208 -23.22 13.00 8.59
C LEU A 208 -24.67 12.55 8.29
N SER A 209 -25.27 11.71 9.14
CA SER A 209 -26.69 11.35 9.03
C SER A 209 -27.62 12.52 9.34
N ALA A 210 -27.32 13.34 10.35
CA ALA A 210 -28.10 14.52 10.69
C ALA A 210 -28.09 15.58 9.57
N TRP A 211 -27.00 15.68 8.81
CA TRP A 211 -26.91 16.52 7.61
C TRP A 211 -27.57 15.89 6.37
N GLY A 212 -28.05 14.65 6.46
CA GLY A 212 -28.71 13.95 5.35
C GLY A 212 -27.76 13.57 4.21
N ILE A 213 -26.46 13.39 4.51
CA ILE A 213 -25.45 13.06 3.49
C ILE A 213 -24.98 11.60 3.56
N LEU A 214 -25.37 10.86 4.61
CA LEU A 214 -25.31 9.40 4.68
C LEU A 214 -26.67 8.75 4.43
#